data_AF-A0A2D8ZU84-F1
#
_entry.id   AF-A0A2D8ZU84-F1
#
_cell.length_a   1.000
_cell.length_b   1.000
_cell.length_c   1.000
_cell.angle_alpha   90.00
_cell.angle_beta   90.00
_cell.angle_gamma   90.00
#
_symmetry.space_group_name_H-M   'P 1'
#
loop_
_entity.id
_entity.type
_entity.pdbx_description
1 polymer ?
#
loop_
_entity_poly.entity_id
_entity_poly.type
_entity_poly.pdbx_seq_one_letter_code
_entity_poly.pdbx_strand_id
1 'polypeptide(L)'
;MEELQAALSEKLPTHFMRVLLDGAMRSILDQQHPLRASNFAVAARELFTQILHYYAPDDDVRNCAWFVQDPNTDRVTRRQRSTYAVQGGLADEYISTFDIDLAELHSEVANAMNDLNRLVHIQPQRLNQSQEEVVEFGTGVLSAMVALMDAMDHCRDAVASALWTQVYEAMMSEFVRTTIAEIDLVAGAGYELDPLIPIHDFEIGRIDSSNIDLHIKGSLFVTLHYGSADDGAEIDHEFPFEMHLYAPTSVPTDLDIRSYAIDDSSWYGSDE
;
A
#
# COMPACT_ATOMS: atom_id res chain seq x y z
N MET A 1 7.42 -3.61 23.23
CA MET A 1 5.96 -3.80 23.06
C MET A 1 5.25 -2.48 22.74
N GLU A 2 5.40 -1.43 23.54
CA GLU A 2 4.72 -0.14 23.29
C GLU A 2 5.05 0.46 21.92
N GLU A 3 6.33 0.49 21.54
CA GLU A 3 6.77 0.92 20.20
C GLU A 3 6.13 0.08 19.07
N LEU A 4 6.08 -1.25 19.23
CA LEU A 4 5.43 -2.14 18.26
C LEU A 4 3.92 -1.92 18.18
N GLN A 5 3.26 -1.63 19.30
CA GLN A 5 1.83 -1.27 19.30
C GLN A 5 1.60 0.03 18.54
N ALA A 6 2.43 1.05 18.78
CA ALA A 6 2.33 2.33 18.10
C ALA A 6 2.53 2.16 16.57
N ALA A 7 3.63 1.49 16.18
CA ALA A 7 3.94 1.22 14.78
C ALA A 7 2.82 0.43 14.07
N LEU A 8 2.29 -0.61 14.72
CA LEU A 8 1.19 -1.38 14.15
C LEU A 8 -0.09 -0.53 14.05
N SER A 9 -0.43 0.24 15.09
CA SER A 9 -1.64 1.08 15.13
C SER A 9 -1.68 2.12 14.00
N GLU A 10 -0.53 2.69 13.65
CA GLU A 10 -0.40 3.65 12.54
C GLU A 10 -0.76 3.02 11.20
N LYS A 11 -0.33 1.77 10.98
CA LYS A 11 -0.53 1.04 9.72
C LYS A 11 -1.91 0.35 9.61
N LEU A 12 -2.68 0.26 10.69
CA LEU A 12 -3.98 -0.42 10.67
C LEU A 12 -5.06 0.40 9.94
N PRO A 13 -5.69 -0.14 8.89
CA PRO A 13 -6.55 0.65 8.00
C PRO A 13 -7.91 1.01 8.60
N THR A 14 -8.37 0.27 9.63
CA THR A 14 -9.71 0.48 10.19
C THR A 14 -9.68 0.81 11.67
N HIS A 15 -10.64 1.63 12.11
CA HIS A 15 -10.85 1.92 13.53
C HIS A 15 -11.09 0.64 14.34
N PHE A 16 -11.84 -0.32 13.80
CA PHE A 16 -12.11 -1.59 14.45
C PHE A 16 -10.83 -2.39 14.76
N MET A 17 -9.90 -2.47 13.81
CA MET A 17 -8.62 -3.15 14.04
C MET A 17 -7.79 -2.47 15.13
N ARG A 18 -7.78 -1.13 15.16
CA ARG A 18 -7.07 -0.36 16.22
C ARG A 18 -7.69 -0.62 17.60
N VAL A 19 -9.02 -0.71 17.68
CA VAL A 19 -9.73 -1.10 18.91
C VAL A 19 -9.39 -2.53 19.34
N LEU A 20 -9.28 -3.48 18.39
CA LEU A 20 -8.85 -4.85 18.69
C LEU A 20 -7.42 -4.89 19.24
N LEU A 21 -6.50 -4.14 18.62
CA LEU A 21 -5.12 -4.02 19.10
C LEU A 21 -5.08 -3.46 20.53
N ASP A 22 -5.77 -2.35 20.79
CA ASP A 22 -5.82 -1.75 22.13
C ASP A 22 -6.41 -2.71 23.18
N GLY A 23 -7.47 -3.44 22.82
CA GLY A 23 -8.07 -4.45 23.69
C GLY A 23 -7.13 -5.63 23.98
N ALA A 24 -6.40 -6.10 22.97
CA ALA A 24 -5.36 -7.12 23.12
C ALA A 24 -4.27 -6.62 24.07
N MET A 25 -3.78 -5.40 23.86
CA MET A 25 -2.71 -4.81 24.67
C MET A 25 -3.11 -4.59 26.12
N ARG A 26 -4.33 -4.11 26.38
CA ARG A 26 -4.86 -4.03 27.75
C ARG A 26 -4.92 -5.40 28.43
N SER A 27 -5.27 -6.44 27.66
CA SER A 27 -5.32 -7.80 28.18
C SER A 27 -3.93 -8.28 28.60
N ILE A 28 -2.92 -8.22 27.71
CA ILE A 28 -1.58 -8.77 27.99
C ILE A 28 -0.83 -8.00 29.09
N LEU A 29 -1.10 -6.70 29.22
CA LEU A 29 -0.45 -5.83 30.21
C LEU A 29 -1.05 -5.95 31.63
N ASP A 30 -2.24 -6.54 31.78
CA ASP A 30 -2.85 -6.76 33.09
C ASP A 30 -2.14 -7.89 33.85
N GLN A 31 -1.13 -7.53 34.65
CA GLN A 31 -0.33 -8.47 35.44
C GLN A 31 -1.12 -9.21 36.52
N GLN A 32 -2.31 -8.73 36.89
CA GLN A 32 -3.15 -9.37 37.89
C GLN A 32 -4.09 -10.41 37.27
N HIS A 33 -4.21 -10.44 35.94
CA HIS A 33 -5.12 -11.32 35.23
C HIS A 33 -4.45 -12.63 34.79
N PRO A 34 -4.83 -13.78 35.38
CA PRO A 34 -4.22 -15.07 35.03
C PRO A 34 -4.47 -15.53 33.59
N LEU A 35 -5.47 -14.97 32.90
CA LEU A 35 -5.79 -15.31 31.51
C LEU A 35 -5.30 -14.26 30.50
N ARG A 36 -4.49 -13.29 30.92
CA ARG A 36 -3.99 -12.19 30.07
C ARG A 36 -3.43 -12.64 28.73
N ALA A 37 -2.61 -13.70 28.72
CA ALA A 37 -1.98 -14.23 27.51
C ALA A 37 -2.99 -14.91 26.58
N SER A 38 -3.93 -15.69 27.14
CA SER A 38 -5.01 -16.31 26.37
C SER A 38 -5.98 -15.27 25.79
N ASN A 39 -6.34 -14.25 26.55
CA ASN A 39 -7.21 -13.16 26.09
C ASN A 39 -6.54 -12.35 24.99
N PHE A 40 -5.25 -12.01 25.16
CA PHE A 40 -4.45 -11.41 24.10
C PHE A 40 -4.43 -12.31 22.86
N ALA A 41 -4.18 -13.61 23.01
CA ALA A 41 -4.07 -14.53 21.89
C ALA A 41 -5.37 -14.60 21.06
N VAL A 42 -6.53 -14.57 21.73
CA VAL A 42 -7.83 -14.52 21.05
C VAL A 42 -7.98 -13.21 20.26
N ALA A 43 -7.73 -12.07 20.88
CA ALA A 43 -7.88 -10.76 20.25
C ALA A 43 -6.87 -10.54 19.10
N ALA A 44 -5.60 -10.92 19.31
CA ALA A 44 -4.55 -10.82 18.31
C ALA A 44 -4.79 -11.77 17.12
N ARG A 45 -5.32 -12.98 17.35
CA ARG A 45 -5.70 -13.88 16.26
C ARG A 45 -6.82 -13.29 15.39
N GLU A 46 -7.81 -12.65 16.02
CA GLU A 46 -8.87 -11.96 15.28
C GLU A 46 -8.30 -10.78 14.51
N LEU A 47 -7.44 -9.96 15.13
CA LEU A 47 -6.75 -8.87 14.45
C LEU A 47 -5.97 -9.36 13.22
N PHE A 48 -5.18 -10.43 13.34
CA PHE A 48 -4.45 -11.02 12.21
C PHE A 48 -5.39 -11.45 11.09
N THR A 49 -6.53 -12.06 11.46
CA THR A 49 -7.54 -12.48 10.49
C THR A 49 -8.14 -11.28 9.77
N GLN A 50 -8.49 -10.22 10.49
CA GLN A 50 -9.03 -8.99 9.91
C GLN A 50 -8.02 -8.34 8.95
N ILE A 51 -6.74 -8.23 9.34
CA ILE A 51 -5.67 -7.70 8.48
C ILE A 51 -5.61 -8.48 7.17
N LEU A 52 -5.50 -9.82 7.24
CA LEU A 52 -5.39 -10.64 6.04
C LEU A 52 -6.65 -10.60 5.17
N HIS A 53 -7.84 -10.53 5.76
CA HIS A 53 -9.07 -10.43 4.99
C HIS A 53 -9.24 -9.07 4.30
N TYR A 54 -8.73 -8.01 4.92
CA TYR A 54 -8.75 -6.67 4.35
C TYR A 54 -7.79 -6.56 3.15
N TYR A 55 -6.55 -7.02 3.31
CA TYR A 55 -5.52 -6.91 2.27
C TYR A 55 -5.54 -8.04 1.24
N ALA A 56 -6.09 -9.21 1.60
CA ALA A 56 -6.14 -10.38 0.71
C ALA A 56 -7.55 -10.99 0.66
N PRO A 57 -8.50 -10.34 -0.04
CA PRO A 57 -9.83 -10.89 -0.28
C PRO A 57 -9.76 -12.24 -1.01
N ASP A 58 -10.73 -13.10 -0.72
CA ASP A 58 -10.78 -14.47 -1.22
C ASP A 58 -10.80 -14.59 -2.74
N ASP A 59 -11.60 -13.76 -3.39
CA ASP A 59 -11.82 -13.82 -4.84
C ASP A 59 -10.59 -13.32 -5.59
N ASP A 60 -10.02 -12.21 -5.11
CA ASP A 60 -8.75 -11.66 -5.56
C ASP A 60 -7.61 -12.68 -5.51
N VAL A 61 -7.39 -13.31 -4.35
CA VAL A 61 -6.30 -14.28 -4.19
C VAL A 61 -6.47 -15.45 -5.16
N ARG A 62 -7.72 -15.91 -5.39
CA ARG A 62 -8.01 -17.00 -6.32
C ARG A 62 -7.82 -16.62 -7.79
N ASN A 63 -7.90 -15.32 -8.11
CA ASN A 63 -7.74 -14.82 -9.47
C ASN A 63 -6.25 -14.63 -9.86
N CYS A 64 -5.32 -14.73 -8.91
CA CYS A 64 -3.90 -14.61 -9.21
C CYS A 64 -3.39 -15.75 -10.09
N ALA A 65 -2.51 -15.42 -11.04
CA ALA A 65 -1.88 -16.42 -11.92
C ALA A 65 -1.02 -17.43 -11.14
N TRP A 66 -0.43 -17.02 -10.02
CA TRP A 66 0.39 -17.87 -9.14
C TRP A 66 -0.45 -18.72 -8.17
N PHE A 67 -1.77 -18.51 -8.07
CA PHE A 67 -2.60 -19.22 -7.11
C PHE A 67 -2.78 -20.69 -7.48
N VAL A 68 -2.54 -21.57 -6.50
CA VAL A 68 -2.80 -23.01 -6.61
C VAL A 68 -3.63 -23.47 -5.41
N GLN A 69 -4.83 -23.98 -5.65
CA GLN A 69 -5.71 -24.48 -4.58
C GLN A 69 -5.04 -25.62 -3.81
N ASP A 70 -4.99 -25.52 -2.47
CA ASP A 70 -4.48 -26.60 -1.62
C ASP A 70 -5.44 -27.80 -1.70
N PRO A 71 -4.97 -29.02 -1.99
CA PRO A 71 -5.84 -30.19 -2.12
C PRO A 71 -6.55 -30.59 -0.81
N ASN A 72 -6.09 -30.09 0.34
CA ASN A 72 -6.63 -30.43 1.66
C ASN A 72 -7.70 -29.44 2.15
N THR A 73 -7.95 -28.34 1.45
CA THR A 73 -8.98 -27.36 1.83
C THR A 73 -9.53 -26.62 0.62
N ASP A 74 -10.80 -26.23 0.66
CA ASP A 74 -11.46 -25.36 -0.31
C ASP A 74 -11.23 -23.86 -0.02
N ARG A 75 -10.57 -23.54 1.09
CA ARG A 75 -10.32 -22.16 1.54
C ARG A 75 -8.98 -21.65 1.04
N VAL A 76 -8.88 -20.34 0.87
CA VAL A 76 -7.58 -19.67 0.74
C VAL A 76 -6.81 -19.83 2.05
N THR A 77 -5.63 -20.42 1.96
CA THR A 77 -4.76 -20.63 3.11
C THR A 77 -4.19 -19.30 3.61
N ARG A 78 -3.78 -19.25 4.88
CA ARG A 78 -3.14 -18.05 5.45
C ARG A 78 -1.86 -17.70 4.71
N ARG A 79 -1.07 -18.70 4.31
CA ARG A 79 0.14 -18.50 3.51
C ARG A 79 -0.18 -17.77 2.21
N GLN A 80 -1.19 -18.25 1.46
CA GLN A 80 -1.63 -17.59 0.22
C GLN A 80 -2.12 -16.16 0.45
N ARG A 81 -2.83 -15.90 1.56
CA ARG A 81 -3.22 -14.52 1.91
C ARG A 81 -2.02 -13.64 2.24
N SER A 82 -1.04 -14.15 2.98
CA SER A 82 0.18 -13.40 3.29
C SER A 82 0.99 -13.12 2.03
N THR A 83 1.08 -14.08 1.10
CA THR A 83 1.70 -13.88 -0.22
C THR A 83 0.98 -12.75 -0.96
N TYR A 84 -0.34 -12.85 -1.10
CA TYR A 84 -1.14 -11.84 -1.80
C TYR A 84 -1.06 -10.46 -1.14
N ALA A 85 -1.11 -10.39 0.18
CA ALA A 85 -1.05 -9.12 0.89
C ALA A 85 0.22 -8.33 0.54
N VAL A 86 1.35 -9.03 0.33
CA VAL A 86 2.63 -8.43 -0.06
C VAL A 86 2.68 -8.15 -1.56
N GLN A 87 2.46 -9.16 -2.41
CA GLN A 87 2.76 -9.05 -3.85
C GLN A 87 1.55 -8.86 -4.76
N GLY A 88 0.33 -8.95 -4.23
CA GLY A 88 -0.90 -8.98 -5.02
C GLY A 88 -0.87 -10.06 -6.10
N GLY A 89 -1.26 -9.70 -7.33
CA GLY A 89 -1.22 -10.58 -8.50
C GLY A 89 0.15 -10.70 -9.19
N LEU A 90 1.20 -10.03 -8.71
CA LEU A 90 2.52 -10.10 -9.33
C LEU A 90 3.09 -11.51 -9.27
N ALA A 91 3.78 -11.90 -10.34
CA ALA A 91 4.41 -13.21 -10.44
C ALA A 91 5.63 -13.30 -9.51
N ASP A 92 5.88 -14.49 -8.97
CA ASP A 92 7.01 -14.75 -8.06
C ASP A 92 8.35 -14.38 -8.70
N GLU A 93 8.50 -14.59 -10.02
CA GLU A 93 9.71 -14.21 -10.76
C GLU A 93 9.95 -12.69 -10.75
N TYR A 94 8.89 -11.89 -10.85
CA TYR A 94 9.00 -10.44 -10.79
C TYR A 94 9.39 -9.99 -9.38
N ILE A 95 8.77 -10.58 -8.35
CA ILE A 95 9.07 -10.26 -6.96
C ILE A 95 10.47 -10.68 -6.54
N SER A 96 10.98 -11.79 -7.09
CA SER A 96 12.36 -12.25 -6.82
C SER A 96 13.45 -11.29 -7.28
N THR A 97 13.10 -10.26 -8.07
CA THR A 97 14.02 -9.17 -8.44
C THR A 97 14.19 -8.13 -7.34
N PHE A 98 13.32 -8.16 -6.32
CA PHE A 98 13.35 -7.28 -5.15
C PHE A 98 13.95 -8.01 -3.94
N ASP A 99 14.50 -7.23 -2.99
CA ASP A 99 15.10 -7.77 -1.75
C ASP A 99 14.02 -8.12 -0.71
N ILE A 100 13.06 -8.96 -1.09
CA ILE A 100 11.92 -9.37 -0.27
C ILE A 100 12.03 -10.87 0.02
N ASP A 101 12.40 -11.24 1.26
CA ASP A 101 12.39 -12.65 1.69
C ASP A 101 10.99 -13.09 2.10
N LEU A 102 10.18 -13.47 1.11
CA LEU A 102 8.84 -14.04 1.35
C LEU A 102 8.89 -15.33 2.17
N ALA A 103 9.98 -16.10 2.11
CA ALA A 103 10.09 -17.36 2.84
C ALA A 103 10.27 -17.11 4.34
N GLU A 104 11.12 -16.16 4.70
CA GLU A 104 11.30 -15.68 6.08
C GLU A 104 9.99 -15.10 6.61
N LEU A 105 9.35 -14.18 5.87
CA LEU A 105 8.08 -13.59 6.27
C LEU A 105 7.00 -14.67 6.51
N HIS A 106 6.88 -15.65 5.61
CA HIS A 106 5.94 -16.75 5.78
C HIS A 106 6.21 -17.57 7.04
N SER A 107 7.49 -17.79 7.37
CA SER A 107 7.91 -18.50 8.58
C SER A 107 7.49 -17.72 9.83
N GLU A 108 7.76 -16.42 9.89
CA GLU A 108 7.41 -15.56 11.02
C GLU A 108 5.90 -15.51 11.25
N VAL A 109 5.13 -15.27 10.20
CA VAL A 109 3.66 -15.26 10.25
C VAL A 109 3.13 -16.63 10.71
N ALA A 110 3.66 -17.73 10.18
CA ALA A 110 3.24 -19.07 10.57
C ALA A 110 3.54 -19.35 12.06
N ASN A 111 4.72 -18.95 12.54
CA ASN A 111 5.13 -19.14 13.93
C ASN A 111 4.23 -18.34 14.89
N ALA A 112 4.02 -17.05 14.62
CA ALA A 112 3.13 -16.21 15.43
C ALA A 112 1.71 -16.80 15.49
N MET A 113 1.17 -17.28 14.37
CA MET A 113 -0.15 -17.90 14.35
C MET A 113 -0.21 -19.24 15.09
N ASN A 114 0.87 -20.03 15.04
CA ASN A 114 0.98 -21.26 15.82
C ASN A 114 1.01 -20.98 17.32
N ASP A 115 1.73 -19.95 17.76
CA ASP A 115 1.80 -19.55 19.16
C ASP A 115 0.49 -18.96 19.68
N LEU A 116 -0.18 -18.14 18.86
CA LEU A 116 -1.54 -17.69 19.13
C LEU A 116 -2.49 -18.88 19.31
N ASN A 117 -2.49 -19.82 18.35
CA ASN A 117 -3.35 -21.01 18.40
C ASN A 117 -3.09 -21.87 19.65
N ARG A 118 -1.82 -22.00 20.06
CA ARG A 118 -1.45 -22.71 21.29
C ARG A 118 -2.15 -22.04 22.48
N LEU A 119 -2.05 -20.73 22.64
CA LEU A 119 -2.54 -20.04 23.85
C LEU A 119 -4.05 -19.82 23.91
N VAL A 120 -4.78 -20.01 22.80
CA VAL A 120 -6.26 -19.98 22.78
C VAL A 120 -6.86 -21.17 23.55
N HIS A 121 -6.19 -22.32 23.58
CA HIS A 121 -6.66 -23.47 24.35
C HIS A 121 -6.14 -23.41 25.79
N ILE A 122 -6.98 -22.86 26.68
CA ILE A 122 -6.70 -22.75 28.13
C ILE A 122 -6.43 -24.15 28.69
N GLN A 123 -5.23 -24.35 29.23
CA GLN A 123 -4.79 -25.56 29.92
C GLN A 123 -4.15 -25.17 31.25
N PRO A 124 -4.19 -26.03 32.29
CA PRO A 124 -3.65 -25.72 33.62
C PRO A 124 -2.19 -25.25 33.59
N GLN A 125 -1.37 -25.82 32.70
CA GLN A 125 0.04 -25.44 32.53
C GLN A 125 0.22 -24.00 31.99
N ARG A 126 -0.78 -23.43 31.32
CA ARG A 126 -0.72 -22.08 30.73
C ARG A 126 -1.16 -20.96 31.67
N LEU A 127 -1.65 -21.30 32.87
CA LEU A 127 -2.09 -20.31 33.87
C LEU A 127 -0.94 -19.72 34.70
N ASN A 128 0.26 -20.32 34.62
CA ASN A 128 1.42 -19.96 35.44
C ASN A 128 2.61 -19.47 34.60
N GLN A 129 2.36 -18.77 33.49
CA GLN A 129 3.44 -18.18 32.70
C GLN A 129 4.10 -17.02 33.45
N SER A 130 5.43 -16.94 33.36
CA SER A 130 6.19 -15.83 33.93
C SER A 130 5.88 -14.52 33.19
N GLN A 131 6.18 -13.38 33.81
CA GLN A 131 6.07 -12.08 33.13
C GLN A 131 6.92 -12.03 31.86
N GLU A 132 8.11 -12.62 31.90
CA GLU A 132 9.04 -12.66 30.78
C GLU A 132 8.47 -13.45 29.60
N GLU A 133 7.93 -14.65 29.85
CA GLU A 133 7.30 -15.49 28.82
C GLU A 133 6.11 -14.79 28.16
N VAL A 134 5.29 -14.06 28.93
CA VAL A 134 4.14 -13.32 28.40
C VAL A 134 4.60 -12.15 27.52
N VAL A 135 5.63 -11.42 27.94
CA VAL A 135 6.17 -10.28 27.17
C VAL A 135 6.85 -10.75 25.89
N GLU A 136 7.63 -11.83 25.94
CA GLU A 136 8.29 -12.42 24.77
C GLU A 136 7.25 -12.86 23.74
N PHE A 137 6.21 -13.59 24.17
CA PHE A 137 5.10 -14.00 23.31
C PHE A 137 4.38 -12.81 22.67
N GLY A 138 3.98 -11.81 23.48
CA GLY A 138 3.30 -10.62 22.96
C GLY A 138 4.15 -9.85 21.95
N THR A 139 5.44 -9.70 22.25
CA THR A 139 6.42 -9.04 21.37
C THR A 139 6.56 -9.78 20.05
N GLY A 140 6.71 -11.11 20.06
CA GLY A 140 6.83 -11.92 18.85
C GLY A 140 5.60 -11.81 17.95
N VAL A 141 4.39 -11.82 18.52
CA VAL A 141 3.15 -11.65 17.76
C VAL A 141 3.05 -10.27 17.11
N LEU A 142 3.31 -9.20 17.87
CA LEU A 142 3.27 -7.84 17.33
C LEU A 142 4.35 -7.63 16.26
N SER A 143 5.55 -8.17 16.49
CA SER A 143 6.66 -8.09 15.53
C SER A 143 6.29 -8.76 14.20
N ALA A 144 5.68 -9.95 14.22
CA ALA A 144 5.27 -10.63 12.99
C ALA A 144 4.16 -9.87 12.23
N MET A 145 3.25 -9.19 12.94
CA MET A 145 2.26 -8.32 12.29
C MET A 145 2.93 -7.10 11.67
N VAL A 146 3.85 -6.45 12.38
CA VAL A 146 4.61 -5.29 11.85
C VAL A 146 5.44 -5.70 10.64
N ALA A 147 6.17 -6.81 10.71
CA ALA A 147 6.97 -7.34 9.60
C ALA A 147 6.12 -7.63 8.35
N LEU A 148 4.89 -8.14 8.52
CA LEU A 148 3.95 -8.28 7.42
C LEU A 148 3.59 -6.92 6.80
N MET A 149 3.27 -5.92 7.62
CA MET A 149 2.92 -4.59 7.10
C MET A 149 4.11 -3.91 6.41
N ASP A 150 5.30 -4.03 6.97
CA ASP A 150 6.53 -3.48 6.40
C ASP A 150 6.92 -4.17 5.09
N ALA A 151 6.72 -5.48 4.98
CA ALA A 151 6.93 -6.20 3.72
C ALA A 151 5.96 -5.74 2.62
N MET A 152 4.71 -5.40 2.97
CA MET A 152 3.75 -4.84 2.01
C MET A 152 4.20 -3.47 1.50
N ASP A 153 4.66 -2.59 2.40
CA ASP A 153 5.15 -1.26 2.03
C ASP A 153 6.43 -1.36 1.20
N HIS A 154 7.37 -2.21 1.60
CA HIS A 154 8.61 -2.43 0.86
C HIS A 154 8.35 -2.97 -0.56
N CYS A 155 7.37 -3.86 -0.73
CA CYS A 155 6.96 -4.32 -2.06
C CYS A 155 6.43 -3.18 -2.93
N ARG A 156 5.60 -2.29 -2.38
CA ARG A 156 5.07 -1.14 -3.11
C ARG A 156 6.18 -0.18 -3.53
N ASP A 157 7.11 0.13 -2.63
CA ASP A 157 8.26 1.01 -2.92
C ASP A 157 9.18 0.42 -3.99
N ALA A 158 9.40 -0.89 -3.95
CA ALA A 158 10.22 -1.59 -4.92
C ALA A 158 9.55 -1.58 -6.32
N VAL A 159 8.23 -1.83 -6.37
CA VAL A 159 7.44 -1.74 -7.61
C VAL A 159 7.43 -0.31 -8.15
N ALA A 160 7.23 0.70 -7.30
CA ALA A 160 7.32 2.11 -7.68
C ALA A 160 8.68 2.40 -8.32
N SER A 161 9.76 2.06 -7.62
CA SER A 161 11.12 2.28 -8.09
C SER A 161 11.39 1.61 -9.44
N ALA A 162 10.87 0.39 -9.64
CA ALA A 162 11.03 -0.36 -10.88
C ALA A 162 10.28 0.24 -12.07
N LEU A 163 9.12 0.86 -11.83
CA LEU A 163 8.25 1.43 -12.86
C LEU A 163 8.51 2.91 -13.15
N TRP A 164 9.35 3.58 -12.35
CA TRP A 164 9.58 5.02 -12.42
C TRP A 164 9.85 5.53 -13.84
N THR A 165 10.76 4.88 -14.57
CA THR A 165 11.13 5.32 -15.93
C THR A 165 9.96 5.19 -16.90
N GLN A 166 9.26 4.05 -16.89
CA GLN A 166 8.13 3.83 -17.80
C GLN A 166 6.98 4.78 -17.49
N VAL A 167 6.74 5.03 -16.20
CA VAL A 167 5.74 5.99 -15.73
C VAL A 167 6.05 7.40 -16.22
N TYR A 168 7.30 7.86 -16.03
CA TYR A 168 7.72 9.18 -16.50
C TYR A 168 7.59 9.32 -18.02
N GLU A 169 7.99 8.30 -18.78
CA GLU A 169 7.86 8.28 -20.24
C GLU A 169 6.40 8.30 -20.71
N ALA A 170 5.54 7.50 -20.09
CA ALA A 170 4.11 7.45 -20.40
C ALA A 170 3.43 8.80 -20.12
N MET A 171 3.71 9.39 -18.96
CA MET A 171 3.21 10.71 -18.56
C MET A 171 3.65 11.80 -19.56
N MET A 172 4.94 11.86 -19.89
CA MET A 172 5.46 12.84 -20.85
C MET A 172 4.82 12.67 -22.23
N SER A 173 4.69 11.43 -22.70
CA SER A 173 4.04 11.15 -23.98
C SER A 173 2.58 11.61 -24.00
N GLU A 174 1.86 11.52 -22.88
CA GLU A 174 0.48 11.96 -22.78
C GLU A 174 0.38 13.48 -22.87
N PHE A 175 1.18 14.20 -22.06
CA PHE A 175 1.14 15.67 -22.07
C PHE A 175 1.59 16.29 -23.40
N VAL A 176 2.52 15.65 -24.11
CA VAL A 176 2.92 16.10 -25.45
C VAL A 176 1.83 15.82 -26.49
N ARG A 177 1.14 14.68 -26.39
CA ARG A 177 0.11 14.28 -27.35
C ARG A 177 -1.18 15.07 -27.17
N THR A 178 -1.51 15.38 -25.93
CA THR A 178 -2.81 15.89 -25.56
C THR A 178 -2.74 17.41 -25.42
N THR A 179 -3.54 18.10 -26.24
CA THR A 179 -3.81 19.51 -25.98
C THR A 179 -4.52 19.61 -24.65
N ILE A 180 -3.95 20.37 -23.73
CA ILE A 180 -4.48 20.48 -22.37
C ILE A 180 -5.58 21.54 -22.42
N ALA A 181 -6.83 21.07 -22.48
CA ALA A 181 -8.00 21.92 -22.65
C ALA A 181 -8.06 23.04 -21.59
N GLU A 182 -7.68 22.72 -20.36
CA GLU A 182 -7.60 23.65 -19.23
C GLU A 182 -6.59 24.78 -19.50
N ILE A 183 -5.41 24.45 -20.03
CA ILE A 183 -4.37 25.43 -20.37
C ILE A 183 -4.77 26.21 -21.64
N ASP A 184 -5.38 25.56 -22.63
CA ASP A 184 -5.91 26.21 -23.84
C ASP A 184 -6.93 27.31 -23.53
N LEU A 185 -7.77 27.13 -22.51
CA LEU A 185 -8.77 28.13 -22.11
C LEU A 185 -8.12 29.43 -21.66
N VAL A 186 -6.90 29.36 -21.11
CA VAL A 186 -6.15 30.52 -20.65
C VAL A 186 -5.12 30.98 -21.68
N ALA A 187 -4.53 30.08 -22.46
CA ALA A 187 -3.49 30.35 -23.44
C ALA A 187 -4.00 31.07 -24.71
N GLY A 188 -4.12 32.40 -24.65
CA GLY A 188 -4.74 33.20 -25.72
C GLY A 188 -4.09 33.08 -27.12
N ALA A 189 -2.78 32.84 -27.20
CA ALA A 189 -2.03 32.65 -28.45
C ALA A 189 -1.23 31.33 -28.50
N GLY A 190 -1.43 30.44 -27.52
CA GLY A 190 -0.72 29.17 -27.37
C GLY A 190 0.12 29.12 -26.09
N TYR A 191 0.77 27.98 -25.84
CA TYR A 191 1.63 27.76 -24.69
C TYR A 191 2.79 26.83 -25.02
N GLU A 192 3.84 26.89 -24.22
CA GLU A 192 4.97 25.97 -24.24
C GLU A 192 5.05 25.23 -22.91
N LEU A 193 5.24 23.91 -22.95
CA LEU A 193 5.46 23.08 -21.77
C LEU A 193 6.96 22.93 -21.51
N ASP A 194 7.38 23.06 -20.25
CA ASP A 194 8.74 22.69 -19.86
C ASP A 194 8.92 21.16 -20.06
N PRO A 195 9.97 20.72 -20.78
CA PRO A 195 10.25 19.30 -20.97
C PRO A 195 10.61 18.55 -19.68
N LEU A 196 10.94 19.25 -18.59
CA LEU A 196 11.19 18.67 -17.28
C LEU A 196 9.96 18.87 -16.39
N ILE A 197 9.19 17.80 -16.20
CA ILE A 197 7.99 17.83 -15.36
C ILE A 197 8.37 17.32 -13.97
N PRO A 198 8.36 18.16 -12.92
CA PRO A 198 8.55 17.70 -11.56
C PRO A 198 7.41 16.78 -11.14
N ILE A 199 7.79 15.61 -10.61
CA ILE A 199 6.89 14.72 -9.88
C ILE A 199 7.16 14.95 -8.40
N HIS A 200 6.11 15.33 -7.68
CA HIS A 200 6.15 15.55 -6.24
C HIS A 200 5.84 14.29 -5.46
N ASP A 201 4.99 13.44 -6.03
CA ASP A 201 4.54 12.22 -5.39
C ASP A 201 4.27 11.13 -6.43
N PHE A 202 4.65 9.90 -6.07
CA PHE A 202 4.39 8.72 -6.87
C PHE A 202 4.17 7.53 -5.95
N GLU A 203 2.92 7.08 -5.90
CA GLU A 203 2.48 6.03 -4.99
C GLU A 203 1.92 4.86 -5.78
N ILE A 204 2.28 3.65 -5.33
CA ILE A 204 1.56 2.44 -5.70
C ILE A 204 0.41 2.28 -4.72
N GLY A 205 -0.82 2.31 -5.23
CA GLY A 205 -2.01 2.07 -4.45
C GLY A 205 -2.20 0.58 -4.17
N ARG A 206 -3.23 0.01 -4.79
CA ARG A 206 -3.53 -1.42 -4.68
C ARG A 206 -2.80 -2.20 -5.78
N ILE A 207 -2.25 -3.33 -5.41
CA ILE A 207 -1.83 -4.37 -6.35
C ILE A 207 -2.87 -5.47 -6.24
N ASP A 208 -3.83 -5.48 -7.17
CA ASP A 208 -4.86 -6.51 -7.19
C ASP A 208 -4.39 -7.75 -7.97
N SER A 209 -5.28 -8.72 -8.21
CA SER A 209 -4.94 -9.94 -8.95
C SER A 209 -4.47 -9.71 -10.40
N SER A 210 -4.80 -8.55 -10.98
CA SER A 210 -4.73 -8.24 -12.40
C SER A 210 -4.10 -6.89 -12.73
N ASN A 211 -4.20 -5.90 -11.84
CA ASN A 211 -3.72 -4.54 -12.06
C ASN A 211 -2.96 -4.01 -10.84
N ILE A 212 -2.03 -3.10 -11.15
CA ILE A 212 -1.35 -2.21 -10.22
C ILE A 212 -1.98 -0.84 -10.42
N ASP A 213 -2.51 -0.25 -9.35
CA ASP A 213 -2.98 1.13 -9.35
C ASP A 213 -1.79 2.06 -9.06
N LEU A 214 -1.56 3.01 -9.95
CA LEU A 214 -0.50 4.02 -9.82
C LEU A 214 -1.12 5.42 -9.71
N HIS A 215 -0.63 6.21 -8.76
CA HIS A 215 -1.05 7.60 -8.58
C HIS A 215 0.16 8.52 -8.60
N ILE A 216 0.06 9.60 -9.38
CA ILE A 216 1.13 10.58 -9.57
C ILE A 216 0.58 11.96 -9.26
N LYS A 217 1.37 12.75 -8.53
CA LYS A 217 1.17 14.19 -8.40
C LYS A 217 2.41 14.92 -8.87
N GLY A 218 2.22 16.01 -9.58
CA GLY A 218 3.31 16.83 -10.07
C GLY A 218 2.85 18.23 -10.42
N SER A 219 3.75 18.97 -11.07
CA SER A 219 3.44 20.30 -11.59
C SER A 219 3.86 20.41 -13.05
N LEU A 220 3.00 21.02 -13.86
CA LEU A 220 3.32 21.44 -15.21
C LEU A 220 3.77 22.89 -15.16
N PHE A 221 5.01 23.15 -15.56
CA PHE A 221 5.46 24.51 -15.85
C PHE A 221 5.13 24.85 -17.30
N VAL A 222 4.38 25.93 -17.48
CA VAL A 222 4.00 26.41 -18.79
C VAL A 222 4.35 27.87 -18.98
N THR A 223 4.80 28.21 -20.17
CA THR A 223 4.89 29.59 -20.63
C THR A 223 3.68 29.87 -21.52
N LEU A 224 2.76 30.70 -21.04
CA LEU A 224 1.54 31.09 -21.74
C LEU A 224 1.83 32.28 -22.65
N HIS A 225 1.43 32.18 -23.91
CA HIS A 225 1.64 33.22 -24.92
C HIS A 225 0.36 34.01 -25.14
N TYR A 226 0.49 35.34 -25.17
CA TYR A 226 -0.59 36.28 -25.43
C TYR A 226 -0.16 37.36 -26.43
N GLY A 227 -1.15 37.96 -27.09
CA GLY A 227 -0.91 39.09 -27.98
C GLY A 227 -0.49 38.68 -29.39
N SER A 228 -0.11 39.67 -30.18
CA SER A 228 0.28 39.48 -31.59
C SER A 228 1.80 39.47 -31.74
N ALA A 229 2.32 39.08 -32.90
CA ALA A 229 3.77 39.02 -33.14
C ALA A 229 4.53 40.34 -32.86
N ASP A 230 3.85 41.48 -32.94
CA ASP A 230 4.44 42.81 -32.72
C ASP A 230 4.25 43.34 -31.27
N ASP A 231 3.39 42.70 -30.47
CA ASP A 231 3.04 43.10 -29.09
C ASP A 231 2.65 41.84 -28.29
N GLY A 232 3.60 40.92 -28.17
CA GLY A 232 3.45 39.65 -27.47
C GLY A 232 3.79 39.78 -25.98
N ALA A 233 3.11 39.00 -25.16
CA ALA A 233 3.42 38.84 -23.74
C ALA A 233 3.50 37.36 -23.38
N GLU A 234 4.47 37.03 -22.53
CA GLU A 234 4.71 35.68 -22.02
C GLU A 234 4.47 35.68 -20.51
N ILE A 235 3.78 34.67 -20.01
CA ILE A 235 3.53 34.48 -18.58
C ILE A 235 3.90 33.06 -18.21
N ASP A 236 4.92 32.91 -17.37
CA ASP A 236 5.25 31.63 -16.76
C ASP A 236 4.26 31.32 -15.64
N HIS A 237 3.69 30.13 -15.67
CA HIS A 237 2.74 29.66 -14.66
C HIS A 237 2.95 28.18 -14.34
N GLU A 238 2.56 27.81 -13.13
CA GLU A 238 2.63 26.43 -12.64
C GLU A 238 1.22 25.89 -12.42
N PHE A 239 0.91 24.77 -13.07
CA PHE A 239 -0.35 24.07 -12.90
C PHE A 239 -0.11 22.71 -12.22
N PRO A 240 -0.57 22.51 -10.97
CA PRO A 240 -0.55 21.20 -10.34
C PRO A 240 -1.37 20.19 -11.16
N PHE A 241 -0.93 18.94 -11.18
CA PHE A 241 -1.70 17.86 -11.80
C PHE A 241 -1.73 16.61 -10.93
N GLU A 242 -2.77 15.82 -11.14
CA GLU A 242 -2.90 14.46 -10.63
C GLU A 242 -3.15 13.51 -11.80
N MET A 243 -2.49 12.35 -11.80
CA MET A 243 -2.65 11.32 -12.83
C MET A 243 -2.83 9.94 -12.21
N HIS A 244 -3.71 9.14 -12.83
CA HIS A 244 -3.94 7.75 -12.46
C HIS A 244 -3.63 6.85 -13.66
N LEU A 245 -2.76 5.87 -13.44
CA LEU A 245 -2.36 4.88 -14.43
C LEU A 245 -2.58 3.49 -13.86
N TYR A 246 -2.91 2.54 -14.73
CA TYR A 246 -2.97 1.13 -14.41
C TYR A 246 -1.84 0.39 -15.12
N ALA A 247 -1.26 -0.61 -14.46
CA ALA A 247 -0.37 -1.56 -15.10
C ALA A 247 -0.86 -3.00 -14.87
N PRO A 248 -0.94 -3.85 -15.90
CA PRO A 248 -1.26 -5.27 -15.71
C PRO A 248 -0.21 -5.97 -14.83
N THR A 249 -0.63 -6.77 -13.85
CA THR A 249 0.30 -7.55 -13.00
C THR A 249 1.13 -8.56 -13.79
N SER A 250 0.61 -9.01 -14.94
CA SER A 250 1.32 -9.91 -15.86
C SER A 250 2.43 -9.22 -16.66
N VAL A 251 2.29 -7.91 -16.91
CA VAL A 251 3.25 -7.09 -17.67
C VAL A 251 3.27 -5.67 -17.05
N PRO A 252 3.92 -5.49 -15.89
CA PRO A 252 3.86 -4.23 -15.13
C PRO A 252 4.36 -2.97 -15.86
N THR A 253 5.07 -3.14 -16.98
CA THR A 253 5.58 -2.03 -17.80
C THR A 253 4.60 -1.57 -18.88
N ASP A 254 3.49 -2.28 -19.11
CA ASP A 254 2.46 -1.91 -20.09
C ASP A 254 1.44 -0.96 -19.45
N LEU A 255 1.80 0.32 -19.37
CA LEU A 255 1.05 1.33 -18.64
C LEU A 255 -0.12 1.89 -19.46
N ASP A 256 -1.29 2.00 -18.82
CA ASP A 256 -2.50 2.57 -19.39
C ASP A 256 -2.96 3.77 -18.55
N ILE A 257 -3.05 4.95 -19.16
CA ILE A 257 -3.48 6.18 -18.49
C ILE A 257 -5.00 6.16 -18.39
N ARG A 258 -5.52 6.15 -17.16
CA ARG A 258 -6.96 6.10 -16.88
C ARG A 258 -7.58 7.47 -16.84
N SER A 259 -6.90 8.41 -16.21
CA SER A 259 -7.35 9.78 -16.06
C SER A 259 -6.20 10.68 -15.65
N TYR A 260 -6.31 11.95 -16.00
CA TYR A 260 -5.51 13.00 -15.42
C TYR A 260 -6.42 14.22 -15.16
N ALA A 261 -6.00 15.07 -14.23
CA ALA A 261 -6.64 16.34 -13.92
C ALA A 261 -5.57 17.41 -13.69
N ILE A 262 -5.85 18.62 -14.13
CA ILE A 262 -4.97 19.77 -13.98
C ILE A 262 -5.73 20.85 -13.20
N ASP A 263 -5.10 21.38 -12.16
CA ASP A 263 -5.69 22.41 -11.30
C ASP A 263 -5.32 23.79 -11.82
N ASP A 264 -6.27 24.44 -12.51
CA ASP A 264 -6.15 25.81 -13.02
C ASP A 264 -6.77 26.87 -12.10
N SER A 265 -7.23 26.48 -10.91
CA SER A 265 -7.95 27.39 -9.99
C SER A 265 -7.10 28.59 -9.56
N SER A 266 -5.76 28.41 -9.49
CA SER A 266 -4.80 29.47 -9.17
C SER A 266 -4.82 30.62 -10.18
N TRP A 267 -5.27 30.37 -11.42
CA TRP A 267 -5.32 31.38 -12.49
C TRP A 267 -6.47 32.37 -12.33
N TYR A 268 -7.64 31.91 -11.87
CA TYR A 268 -8.83 32.75 -11.75
C TYR A 268 -8.87 33.60 -10.48
N GLY A 269 -7.96 33.33 -9.53
CA GLY A 269 -7.96 33.94 -8.21
C GLY A 269 -9.07 33.35 -7.31
N SER A 270 -8.87 33.39 -6.00
CA SER A 270 -9.94 33.03 -5.06
C SER A 270 -11.03 34.10 -5.14
N ASP A 271 -12.23 33.71 -5.59
CA ASP A 271 -13.44 34.54 -5.41
C ASP A 271 -13.58 34.85 -3.91
N GLU A 272 -13.31 36.10 -3.51
CA GLU A 272 -13.72 36.65 -2.21
C GLU A 272 -15.22 37.01 -2.21
#